data_AF-A0A7C2THJ2-F1
#
_entry.id   AF-A0A7C2THJ2-F1
#
_cell.length_a   1.000
_cell.length_b   1.000
_cell.length_c   1.000
_cell.angle_alpha   90.00
_cell.angle_beta   90.00
_cell.angle_gamma   90.00
#
_symmetry.space_group_name_H-M   'P 1'
#
loop_
_entity.id
_entity.type
_entity.pdbx_description
1 polymer ?
#
loop_
_entity_poly.entity_id
_entity_poly.type
_entity_poly.pdbx_seq_one_letter_code
_entity_poly.pdbx_strand_id
1 'polypeptide(L)' 'APRMVAKGSGLLAERLIELAREYQIPIHQDADLTEILSRLDLNQEIPPETYLLVAEILAFIYRTNQEMPPKVAR' A
#
# COMPACT_ATOMS: atom_id res chain seq x y z
N ALA A 1 0.41 6.61 11.89
CA ALA A 1 0.16 6.76 10.44
C ALA A 1 0.18 5.38 9.75
N PRO A 2 -0.14 5.21 8.45
CA PRO A 2 0.19 3.98 7.73
C PRO A 2 1.71 3.74 7.75
N ARG A 3 2.13 2.47 7.76
CA ARG A 3 3.53 2.05 7.95
C ARG A 3 3.94 0.93 7.01
N MET A 4 5.22 0.85 6.67
CA MET A 4 5.78 -0.23 5.87
C MET A 4 5.98 -1.50 6.71
N VAL A 5 5.16 -2.52 6.48
CA VAL A 5 5.22 -3.80 7.23
C VAL A 5 6.09 -4.85 6.54
N ALA A 6 6.26 -4.75 5.22
CA ALA A 6 7.08 -5.66 4.42
C ALA A 6 7.60 -4.94 3.16
N LYS A 7 8.78 -5.34 2.68
CA LYS A 7 9.34 -4.96 1.38
C LYS A 7 10.15 -6.13 0.82
N GLY A 8 10.22 -6.27 -0.50
CA GLY A 8 10.96 -7.36 -1.15
C GLY A 8 11.15 -7.13 -2.64
N SER A 9 12.12 -7.83 -3.22
CA SER A 9 12.44 -7.81 -4.65
C SER A 9 12.75 -9.22 -5.17
N GLY A 10 12.66 -9.41 -6.49
CA GLY A 10 12.89 -10.72 -7.14
C GLY A 10 12.03 -11.83 -6.52
N LEU A 11 12.67 -12.96 -6.19
CA LEU A 11 12.00 -14.12 -5.60
C LEU A 11 11.23 -13.79 -4.31
N LEU A 12 11.72 -12.86 -3.49
CA LEU A 12 11.00 -12.46 -2.28
C LEU A 12 9.69 -11.72 -2.62
N ALA A 13 9.71 -10.86 -3.65
CA ALA A 13 8.49 -10.17 -4.10
C ALA A 13 7.46 -11.16 -4.65
N GLU A 14 7.90 -12.17 -5.40
CA GLU A 14 7.03 -13.26 -5.88
C GLU A 14 6.35 -13.98 -4.72
N ARG A 15 7.11 -14.34 -3.67
CA ARG A 15 6.57 -14.95 -2.45
C ARG A 15 5.57 -14.07 -1.71
N LEU A 16 5.83 -12.77 -1.61
CA LEU A 16 4.91 -11.83 -0.98
C LEU A 16 3.59 -11.74 -1.75
N ILE A 17 3.65 -11.75 -3.08
CA ILE A 17 2.47 -11.73 -3.95
C ILE A 17 1.68 -13.04 -3.83
N GLU A 18 2.36 -14.19 -3.80
CA GLU A 18 1.74 -15.50 -3.57
C GLU A 18 0.96 -15.53 -2.26
N LEU A 19 1.59 -15.12 -1.16
CA LEU A 19 0.96 -15.05 0.16
C LEU A 19 -0.22 -14.06 0.16
N ALA A 20 -0.05 -12.87 -0.42
CA ALA A 20 -1.14 -11.90 -0.50
C ALA A 20 -2.38 -12.48 -1.20
N ARG A 21 -2.20 -13.26 -2.28
CA ARG A 21 -3.31 -13.97 -2.96
C ARG A 21 -3.93 -15.05 -2.08
N GLU A 22 -3.12 -15.86 -1.41
CA GLU A 22 -3.58 -16.93 -0.51
C GLU A 22 -4.47 -16.39 0.61
N TYR A 23 -4.06 -15.28 1.21
CA TYR A 23 -4.77 -14.62 2.31
C TYR A 23 -5.79 -13.58 1.83
N GLN A 24 -6.07 -13.52 0.53
CA GLN A 24 -7.05 -12.59 -0.07
C GLN A 24 -6.77 -11.11 0.26
N ILE A 25 -5.51 -10.74 0.42
CA ILE A 25 -5.06 -9.36 0.58
C ILE A 25 -5.14 -8.68 -0.79
N PRO A 26 -5.85 -7.52 -0.92
CA PRO A 26 -5.91 -6.77 -2.17
C PRO A 26 -4.53 -6.36 -2.67
N ILE A 27 -4.25 -6.62 -3.95
CA ILE A 27 -3.00 -6.27 -4.60
C ILE A 27 -3.26 -5.12 -5.58
N HIS A 28 -2.49 -4.05 -5.43
CA HIS A 28 -2.50 -2.92 -6.35
C HIS A 28 -1.13 -2.84 -7.04
N GLN A 29 -1.13 -2.72 -8.37
CA GLN A 29 0.08 -2.64 -9.18
C GLN A 29 0.26 -1.20 -9.66
N ASP A 30 1.30 -0.55 -9.14
CA ASP A 30 1.70 0.80 -9.53
C ASP A 30 3.24 0.89 -9.43
N ALA A 31 3.89 1.13 -10.56
CA ALA A 31 5.35 1.14 -10.65
C ALA A 31 5.96 2.35 -9.94
N ASP A 32 5.37 3.54 -10.11
CA ASP A 32 5.85 4.79 -9.52
C ASP A 32 5.75 4.73 -7.99
N LEU A 33 4.61 4.23 -7.50
CA LEU A 33 4.37 4.07 -6.07
C LEU A 33 5.25 2.99 -5.45
N THR A 34 5.48 1.90 -6.17
CA THR A 34 6.42 0.85 -5.73
C THR A 34 7.83 1.41 -5.60
N GLU A 35 8.29 2.22 -6.55
CA GLU A 35 9.61 2.86 -6.47
C GLU A 35 9.71 3.75 -5.23
N ILE A 36 8.71 4.60 -4.99
CA ILE A 36 8.71 5.52 -3.84
C ILE A 36 8.71 4.75 -2.51
N LEU A 37 7.81 3.78 -2.34
CA LEU A 37 7.68 3.02 -1.09
C LEU A 37 8.86 2.08 -0.85
N SER A 38 9.54 1.60 -1.91
CA SER A 38 10.72 0.75 -1.77
C SER A 38 11.89 1.43 -1.04
N ARG A 39 11.92 2.77 -1.05
CA ARG A 39 12.95 3.59 -0.39
C ARG A 39 12.74 3.70 1.12
N LEU A 40 11.56 3.34 1.63
CA LEU A 40 11.26 3.38 3.06
C LEU A 40 11.80 2.15 3.77
N ASP A 41 12.22 2.32 5.02
CA ASP A 41 12.59 1.22 5.88
C ASP A 41 11.39 0.55 6.54
N LEU A 42 11.60 -0.70 6.95
CA LEU A 42 10.58 -1.45 7.66
C LEU A 42 10.22 -0.73 8.97
N ASN A 43 8.93 -0.68 9.27
CA ASN A 43 8.35 0.04 10.39
C ASN A 43 8.51 1.55 10.37
N GLN A 44 9.07 2.12 9.29
CA GLN A 44 9.05 3.55 9.07
C GLN A 44 7.62 4.00 8.75
N GLU A 45 7.21 5.11 9.35
CA GLU A 45 5.97 5.77 8.97
C GLU A 45 6.12 6.34 7.56
N ILE A 46 5.04 6.28 6.79
CA ILE A 46 5.04 6.87 5.46
C ILE A 46 5.19 8.40 5.60
N PRO A 47 6.08 9.05 4.82
CA PRO A 47 6.24 10.51 4.85
C PRO A 47 4.98 11.23 4.36
N PRO A 48 4.66 12.42 4.90
CA PRO A 48 3.48 13.19 4.50
C PRO A 48 3.43 13.52 3.00
N GLU A 49 4.59 13.67 2.36
CA GLU A 49 4.70 13.96 0.92
C GLU A 49 4.19 12.78 0.07
N THR A 50 4.16 11.57 0.64
CA THR A 50 3.64 10.35 -0.01
C THR A 50 2.17 10.08 0.33
N TYR A 51 1.54 10.88 1.21
CA TYR A 51 0.16 10.64 1.65
C TYR A 51 -0.86 10.77 0.54
N LEU A 52 -0.63 11.64 -0.45
CA LEU A 52 -1.52 11.75 -1.60
C LEU A 52 -1.60 10.44 -2.40
N LEU A 53 -0.46 9.80 -2.68
CA LEU A 53 -0.44 8.51 -3.38
C LEU A 53 -1.00 7.37 -2.51
N VAL A 54 -0.71 7.37 -1.21
CA VAL A 54 -1.29 6.38 -0.29
C VAL A 54 -2.81 6.53 -0.14
N ALA A 55 -3.33 7.76 -0.22
CA ALA A 55 -4.77 8.01 -0.18
C ALA A 55 -5.49 7.36 -1.37
N GLU A 56 -4.84 7.26 -2.53
CA GLU A 56 -5.40 6.56 -3.70
C GLU A 56 -5.53 5.04 -3.44
N ILE A 57 -4.51 4.42 -2.83
CA ILE A 57 -4.59 3.02 -2.38
C ILE A 57 -5.71 2.85 -1.35
N LEU A 58 -5.76 3.70 -0.33
CA LEU A 58 -6.80 3.62 0.72
C LEU A 58 -8.18 3.75 0.10
N ALA A 59 -8.39 4.71 -0.81
CA ALA A 59 -9.65 4.86 -1.54
C ALA A 59 -9.99 3.63 -2.40
N PHE A 60 -8.99 2.96 -2.98
CA PHE A 60 -9.20 1.68 -3.68
C PHE A 60 -9.63 0.56 -2.72
N ILE A 61 -8.94 0.40 -1.59
CA ILE A 61 -9.29 -0.59 -0.54
C ILE A 61 -10.72 -0.36 -0.06
N TYR A 62 -11.05 0.89 0.29
CA TYR A 62 -12.38 1.29 0.76
C TYR A 62 -13.48 1.02 -0.28
N ARG A 63 -13.24 1.33 -1.56
CA ARG A 63 -14.16 0.97 -2.65
C ARG A 63 -14.34 -0.55 -2.77
N THR A 64 -13.27 -1.31 -2.60
CA THR A 64 -13.28 -2.78 -2.65
C THR A 64 -14.02 -3.38 -1.46
N ASN A 65 -13.88 -2.78 -0.28
CA ASN A 65 -14.52 -3.19 0.97
C ASN A 65 -15.95 -2.62 1.14
N GLN A 66 -16.45 -1.81 0.19
CA GLN A 66 -17.72 -1.07 0.26
C GLN A 66 -17.87 -0.08 1.44
N GLU A 67 -16.78 0.23 2.12
CA GLU A 67 -16.75 1.20 3.21
C GLU A 67 -16.12 2.49 2.67
N MET A 68 -16.88 3.54 2.35
CA MET A 68 -16.25 4.83 2.01
C MET A 68 -15.84 5.55 3.31
N PRO A 69 -14.60 6.05 3.44
CA PRO A 69 -14.22 6.88 4.57
C PRO A 69 -14.97 8.21 4.46
N PRO A 70 -15.33 8.85 5.59
CA PRO A 70 -16.00 10.14 5.58
C PRO A 70 -15.15 11.15 4.80
N LYS A 71 -15.81 11.94 3.93
CA LYS A 71 -15.15 13.03 3.20
C LYS A 71 -14.42 13.91 4.21
N VAL A 72 -13.09 13.96 4.14
CA VAL A 72 -12.29 14.87 4.95
C VAL A 72 -12.69 16.28 4.51
N ALA A 73 -13.45 16.97 5.35
CA ALA A 73 -13.85 18.35 5.12
C ALA A 73 -12.58 19.21 5.10
N ARG A 74 -12.47 20.06 4.07
CA ARG A 74 -11.41 21.06 3.93
C ARG A 74 -11.38 22.02 5.11
#